data_AF-A0A2S9QEF6-F1
#
_entry.id   AF-A0A2S9QEF6-F1
#
_cell.length_a   1.000
_cell.length_b   1.000
_cell.length_c   1.000
_cell.angle_alpha   90.00
_cell.angle_beta   90.00
_cell.angle_gamma   90.00
#
_symmetry.space_group_name_H-M   'P 1'
#
loop_
_entity.id
_entity.type
_entity.pdbx_description
1 polymer ?
#
loop_
_entity_poly.entity_id
_entity_poly.type
_entity_poly.pdbx_seq_one_letter_code
_entity_poly.pdbx_strand_id
1 'polypeptide(L)'
;MRKFDLAPGRVHPTEPPARAGEICLGASLRRTSQKGFRTGLAGALCLAAAAGFIGTPAKAYDYMALGVGTMPCKYWLSTTRLEGEGNSWILGWWTGLNSRNDNHWVGSRTDGNGIILAVKGVCQHQPDMLLMNAIDSVFKKMASPNK
;
A
#
# COMPACT_ATOMS: atom_id res chain seq x y z
N MET A 1 -18.99 35.54 20.07
CA MET A 1 -19.20 34.11 20.34
C MET A 1 -20.33 33.62 19.44
N ARG A 2 -20.05 32.77 18.44
CA ARG A 2 -21.09 32.13 17.60
C ARG A 2 -21.05 30.64 17.87
N LYS A 3 -22.16 30.09 18.40
CA LYS A 3 -22.36 28.65 18.55
C LYS A 3 -22.66 28.06 17.17
N PHE A 4 -21.93 27.02 16.79
CA PHE A 4 -22.28 26.13 15.70
C PHE A 4 -22.83 24.86 16.33
N ASP A 5 -24.16 24.67 16.27
CA ASP A 5 -24.81 23.43 16.63
C ASP A 5 -24.70 22.45 15.44
N LEU A 6 -23.93 21.37 15.62
CA LEU A 6 -23.86 20.24 14.69
C LEU A 6 -24.82 19.14 15.15
N ALA A 7 -25.86 18.89 14.37
CA ALA A 7 -26.71 17.71 14.52
C ALA A 7 -25.99 16.45 13.97
N PRO A 8 -26.12 15.28 14.60
CA PRO A 8 -25.52 14.05 14.10
C PRO A 8 -26.33 13.43 12.95
N GLY A 9 -25.70 13.28 11.79
CA GLY A 9 -26.23 12.53 10.65
C GLY A 9 -26.25 11.02 10.91
N ARG A 10 -27.40 10.41 10.63
CA ARG A 10 -27.67 8.96 10.73
C ARG A 10 -27.07 8.24 9.51
N VAL A 11 -26.21 7.25 9.72
CA VAL A 11 -25.62 6.41 8.65
C VAL A 11 -26.45 5.14 8.48
N HIS A 12 -26.98 4.91 7.28
CA HIS A 12 -27.55 3.63 6.87
C HIS A 12 -26.45 2.74 6.26
N PRO A 13 -26.36 1.45 6.61
CA PRO A 13 -25.53 0.50 5.87
C PRO A 13 -26.25 0.03 4.61
N THR A 14 -25.61 0.17 3.45
CA THR A 14 -26.02 -0.49 2.20
C THR A 14 -25.18 -1.75 2.01
N GLU A 15 -25.83 -2.91 2.00
CA GLU A 15 -25.21 -4.19 1.62
C GLU A 15 -24.83 -4.21 0.12
N PRO A 16 -23.72 -4.84 -0.27
CA PRO A 16 -23.43 -5.10 -1.67
C PRO A 16 -24.16 -6.36 -2.18
N PRO A 17 -24.67 -6.37 -3.43
CA PRO A 17 -25.32 -7.55 -4.00
C PRO A 17 -24.30 -8.63 -4.40
N ALA A 18 -24.66 -9.87 -4.10
CA ALA A 18 -24.01 -11.07 -4.62
C ALA A 18 -24.06 -11.08 -6.16
N ARG A 19 -22.92 -11.29 -6.81
CA ARG A 19 -22.86 -11.64 -8.24
C ARG A 19 -22.41 -13.08 -8.40
N ALA A 20 -23.40 -13.90 -8.75
CA ALA A 20 -23.23 -15.15 -9.47
C ALA A 20 -22.65 -14.87 -10.86
N GLY A 21 -21.78 -15.77 -11.33
CA GLY A 21 -21.19 -15.74 -12.65
C GLY A 21 -20.49 -17.06 -12.94
N GLU A 22 -21.28 -18.06 -13.29
CA GLU A 22 -20.82 -19.26 -13.99
C GLU A 22 -20.14 -18.87 -15.31
N ILE A 23 -18.97 -19.44 -15.58
CA ILE A 23 -18.52 -19.67 -16.97
C ILE A 23 -17.97 -21.08 -17.04
N CYS A 24 -18.78 -21.97 -17.60
CA CYS A 24 -18.40 -23.27 -18.12
C CYS A 24 -17.39 -23.10 -19.26
N LEU A 25 -16.23 -23.73 -19.19
CA LEU A 25 -15.43 -24.04 -20.37
C LEU A 25 -15.00 -25.51 -20.31
N GLY A 26 -15.64 -26.31 -21.17
CA GLY A 26 -15.44 -27.74 -21.26
C GLY A 26 -14.04 -28.12 -21.71
N ALA A 27 -13.42 -29.03 -20.98
CA ALA A 27 -12.33 -29.86 -21.48
C ALA A 27 -12.89 -31.25 -21.76
N SER A 28 -13.04 -31.53 -23.05
CA SER A 28 -13.46 -32.82 -23.61
C SER A 28 -12.50 -33.94 -23.17
N LEU A 29 -12.99 -34.88 -22.38
CA LEU A 29 -12.29 -36.12 -22.03
C LEU A 29 -12.28 -37.06 -23.24
N ARG A 30 -11.18 -37.04 -24.03
CA ARG A 30 -10.89 -38.13 -24.97
C ARG A 30 -10.41 -39.35 -24.20
N ARG A 31 -11.31 -40.33 -24.08
CA ARG A 31 -11.05 -41.67 -23.55
C ARG A 31 -10.45 -42.52 -24.67
N THR A 32 -9.13 -42.59 -24.78
CA THR A 32 -8.46 -43.60 -25.62
C THR A 32 -8.04 -44.79 -24.77
N SER A 33 -8.68 -45.92 -25.10
CA SER A 33 -8.37 -47.28 -24.71
C SER A 33 -6.93 -47.66 -25.05
N GLN A 34 -6.17 -48.16 -24.08
CA GLN A 34 -5.04 -49.04 -24.38
C GLN A 34 -4.89 -50.11 -23.30
N LYS A 35 -4.91 -51.35 -23.79
CA LYS A 35 -4.96 -52.60 -23.04
C LYS A 35 -3.56 -52.98 -22.54
N GLY A 36 -3.50 -53.43 -21.28
CA GLY A 36 -2.71 -54.61 -20.89
C GLY A 36 -1.26 -54.42 -20.45
N PHE A 37 -0.96 -55.05 -19.30
CA PHE A 37 0.24 -55.82 -18.97
C PHE A 37 1.24 -55.25 -17.94
N ARG A 38 0.98 -55.69 -16.69
CA ARG A 38 1.91 -56.24 -15.67
C ARG A 38 2.98 -55.34 -15.01
N THR A 39 2.84 -55.34 -13.67
CA THR A 39 3.88 -55.40 -12.62
C THR A 39 4.92 -54.29 -12.53
N GLY A 40 4.86 -53.55 -11.43
CA GLY A 40 5.96 -52.71 -10.96
C GLY A 40 5.58 -51.91 -9.73
N LEU A 41 5.71 -52.54 -8.55
CA LEU A 41 5.65 -51.88 -7.25
C LEU A 41 6.90 -50.98 -7.13
N ALA A 42 6.79 -49.66 -7.29
CA ALA A 42 7.85 -48.73 -6.88
C ALA A 42 7.35 -47.28 -6.80
N GLY A 43 7.17 -46.81 -5.56
CA GLY A 43 7.54 -45.47 -5.10
C GLY A 43 7.06 -44.25 -5.87
N ALA A 44 6.00 -43.60 -5.38
CA ALA A 44 5.83 -42.16 -5.52
C ALA A 44 5.03 -41.58 -4.34
N LEU A 45 5.62 -41.65 -3.14
CA LEU A 45 5.16 -40.89 -1.98
C LEU A 45 6.00 -39.62 -1.87
N CYS A 46 5.66 -38.59 -2.65
CA CYS A 46 6.15 -37.23 -2.46
C CYS A 46 4.97 -36.25 -2.58
N LEU A 47 4.04 -36.32 -1.62
CA LEU A 47 3.12 -35.23 -1.30
C LEU A 47 3.75 -34.44 -0.13
N ALA A 48 4.86 -33.76 -0.40
CA ALA A 48 5.43 -32.81 0.54
C ALA A 48 4.67 -31.49 0.40
N ALA A 49 3.92 -31.18 1.45
CA ALA A 49 3.10 -30.00 1.65
C ALA A 49 3.72 -28.72 1.05
N ALA A 50 3.00 -28.10 0.10
CA ALA A 50 3.04 -26.66 -0.06
C ALA A 50 2.42 -26.04 1.19
N ALA A 51 3.19 -25.98 2.28
CA ALA A 51 2.85 -25.17 3.44
C ALA A 51 2.83 -23.73 2.97
N GLY A 52 1.62 -23.25 2.67
CA GLY A 52 1.39 -21.92 2.15
C GLY A 52 2.03 -20.90 3.07
N PHE A 53 2.78 -19.98 2.46
CA PHE A 53 3.02 -18.67 3.05
C PHE A 53 1.66 -18.00 3.26
N ILE A 54 1.02 -18.26 4.41
CA ILE A 54 -0.06 -17.41 4.90
C ILE A 54 0.64 -16.16 5.43
N GLY A 55 1.10 -15.31 4.52
CA GLY A 55 1.40 -13.94 4.87
C GLY A 55 0.10 -13.34 5.39
N THR A 56 0.13 -12.79 6.61
CA THR A 56 -0.97 -11.95 7.08
C THR A 56 -1.26 -10.90 6.02
N PRO A 57 -2.50 -10.74 5.53
CA PRO A 57 -2.79 -9.71 4.55
C PRO A 57 -2.38 -8.37 5.16
N ALA A 58 -1.46 -7.67 4.50
CA ALA A 58 -1.12 -6.31 4.87
C ALA A 58 -2.43 -5.51 4.88
N LYS A 59 -2.71 -4.76 5.95
CA LYS A 59 -3.86 -3.87 5.97
C LYS A 59 -3.69 -2.86 4.82
N ALA A 60 -4.50 -3.04 3.78
CA ALA A 60 -4.61 -2.06 2.71
C ALA A 60 -5.46 -0.90 3.24
N TYR A 61 -4.87 0.28 3.28
CA TYR A 61 -5.60 1.52 3.56
C TYR A 61 -5.88 2.18 2.22
N ASP A 62 -7.15 2.39 1.90
CA ASP A 62 -7.52 3.20 0.74
C ASP A 62 -7.47 4.68 1.13
N TYR A 63 -6.72 5.47 0.39
CA TYR A 63 -6.63 6.91 0.59
C TYR A 63 -6.52 7.65 -0.73
N MET A 64 -7.20 8.79 -0.78
CA MET A 64 -7.09 9.71 -1.90
C MET A 64 -6.02 10.75 -1.58
N ALA A 65 -4.90 10.69 -2.29
CA ALA A 65 -3.92 11.78 -2.28
C ALA A 65 -4.44 12.90 -3.19
N LEU A 66 -4.36 14.15 -2.73
CA LEU A 66 -4.74 15.35 -3.47
C LEU A 66 -3.68 16.44 -3.28
N GLY A 67 -3.58 17.36 -4.24
CA GLY A 67 -2.70 18.53 -4.16
C GLY A 67 -1.23 18.21 -4.50
N VAL A 68 -0.30 19.02 -4.00
CA VAL A 68 1.14 18.95 -4.36
C VAL A 68 1.78 17.57 -4.16
N GLY A 69 1.27 16.74 -3.24
CA GLY A 69 1.76 15.37 -3.05
C GLY A 69 1.57 14.44 -4.24
N THR A 70 0.59 14.73 -5.11
CA THR A 70 0.35 13.97 -6.36
C THR A 70 1.16 14.51 -7.53
N MET A 71 1.98 15.54 -7.31
CA MET A 71 2.85 16.11 -8.32
C MET A 71 4.27 15.55 -8.19
N PRO A 72 5.07 15.56 -9.28
CA PRO A 72 6.47 15.15 -9.23
C PRO A 72 7.32 16.00 -8.27
N CYS A 73 8.38 15.43 -7.72
CA CYS A 73 9.36 16.12 -6.87
C CYS A 73 9.89 17.42 -7.51
N LYS A 74 10.16 17.43 -8.82
CA LYS A 74 10.58 18.64 -9.53
C LYS A 74 9.54 19.76 -9.52
N TYR A 75 8.25 19.43 -9.43
CA TYR A 75 7.18 20.42 -9.31
C TYR A 75 7.23 21.09 -7.94
N TRP A 76 7.33 20.30 -6.86
CA TRP A 76 7.50 20.81 -5.50
C TRP A 76 8.70 21.77 -5.39
N LEU A 77 9.83 21.40 -5.98
CA LEU A 77 11.08 22.17 -5.91
C LEU A 77 11.19 23.32 -6.94
N SER A 78 10.15 23.55 -7.75
CA SER A 78 10.25 24.50 -8.88
C SER A 78 10.16 25.97 -8.47
N THR A 79 9.51 26.28 -7.35
CA THR A 79 9.37 27.66 -6.84
C THR A 79 9.32 27.65 -5.32
N THR A 80 9.68 28.77 -4.68
CA THR A 80 9.60 28.92 -3.21
C THR A 80 8.17 28.77 -2.67
N ARG A 81 7.16 29.21 -3.43
CA ARG A 81 5.75 29.02 -3.08
C ARG A 81 5.37 27.54 -3.01
N LEU A 82 5.75 26.78 -4.05
CA LEU A 82 5.48 25.34 -4.12
C LEU A 82 6.29 24.58 -3.09
N GLU A 83 7.52 25.03 -2.79
CA GLU A 83 8.34 24.45 -1.73
C GLU A 83 7.63 24.53 -0.37
N GLY A 84 7.07 25.70 -0.02
CA GLY A 84 6.30 25.89 1.20
C GLY A 84 5.01 25.06 1.27
N GLU A 85 4.27 24.95 0.17
CA GLU A 85 3.10 24.09 0.06
C GLU A 85 3.47 22.61 0.27
N GLY A 86 4.51 22.15 -0.40
CA GLY A 86 5.02 20.77 -0.26
C GLY A 86 5.56 20.48 1.13
N ASN A 87 6.22 21.43 1.80
CA ASN A 87 6.67 21.26 3.19
C ASN A 87 5.51 20.99 4.14
N SER A 88 4.42 21.74 3.98
CA SER A 88 3.20 21.56 4.77
C SER A 88 2.54 20.22 4.46
N TRP A 89 2.50 19.85 3.18
CA TRP A 89 1.95 18.59 2.71
C TRP A 89 2.74 17.39 3.24
N ILE A 90 4.08 17.44 3.22
CA ILE A 90 4.99 16.41 3.77
C ILE A 90 4.63 16.11 5.23
N LEU A 91 4.52 17.14 6.07
CA LEU A 91 4.25 16.96 7.50
C LEU A 91 2.81 16.45 7.76
N GLY A 92 1.84 16.92 6.98
CA GLY A 92 0.46 16.42 7.04
C GLY A 92 0.37 14.95 6.64
N TRP A 93 1.03 14.57 5.54
CA TRP A 93 1.10 13.19 5.09
C TRP A 93 1.79 12.29 6.11
N TRP A 94 2.92 12.75 6.66
CA TRP A 94 3.66 12.03 7.71
C TRP A 94 2.80 11.75 8.94
N THR A 95 2.00 12.73 9.36
CA THR A 95 1.04 12.57 10.46
C THR A 95 0.00 11.50 10.12
N GLY A 96 -0.52 11.50 8.89
CA GLY A 96 -1.47 10.50 8.41
C GLY A 96 -0.88 9.09 8.24
N LEU A 97 0.43 8.98 8.02
CA LEU A 97 1.13 7.69 8.04
C LEU A 97 1.32 7.20 9.48
N ASN A 98 1.76 8.08 10.39
CA ASN A 98 1.92 7.73 11.80
C ASN A 98 0.60 7.33 12.47
N SER A 99 -0.54 7.93 12.13
CA SER A 99 -1.83 7.53 12.70
C SER A 99 -2.23 6.08 12.38
N ARG A 100 -1.64 5.49 11.34
CA ARG A 100 -1.89 4.11 10.88
C ARG A 100 -0.75 3.15 11.21
N ASN A 101 0.42 3.68 11.56
CA ASN A 101 1.57 2.88 11.91
C ASN A 101 1.47 2.39 13.36
N ASP A 102 1.78 1.12 13.61
CA ASP A 102 1.59 0.47 14.92
C ASP A 102 2.27 1.21 16.08
N ASN A 103 3.45 1.79 15.84
CA ASN A 103 4.18 2.51 16.87
C ASN A 103 3.84 4.00 16.95
N HIS A 104 3.07 4.57 16.01
CA HIS A 104 2.70 5.99 15.93
C HIS A 104 3.83 7.05 16.01
N TRP A 105 5.10 6.64 16.05
CA TRP A 105 6.24 7.48 16.45
C TRP A 105 7.40 7.41 15.44
N VAL A 106 7.12 7.09 14.16
CA VAL A 106 8.13 7.09 13.10
C VAL A 106 8.63 8.52 12.93
N GLY A 107 9.96 8.67 12.99
CA GLY A 107 10.61 9.98 12.98
C GLY A 107 10.63 10.70 14.33
N SER A 108 10.26 10.07 15.46
CA SER A 108 10.27 10.71 16.79
C SER A 108 11.63 11.29 17.24
N ARG A 109 12.72 10.89 16.60
CA ARG A 109 14.08 11.42 16.84
C ARG A 109 14.51 12.48 15.79
N THR A 110 13.63 12.83 14.87
CA THR A 110 13.87 13.75 13.76
C THR A 110 12.80 14.84 13.83
N ASP A 111 13.21 16.10 13.85
CA ASP A 111 12.26 17.20 13.79
C ASP A 111 11.59 17.31 12.39
N GLY A 112 10.56 18.15 12.28
CA GLY A 112 9.85 18.33 11.02
C GLY A 112 10.76 18.79 9.88
N ASN A 113 11.72 19.66 10.17
CA ASN A 113 12.71 20.11 9.18
C ASN A 113 13.62 18.97 8.71
N GLY A 114 14.09 18.12 9.63
CA GLY A 114 14.87 16.94 9.29
C GLY A 114 14.12 15.95 8.41
N ILE A 115 12.81 15.76 8.65
CA ILE A 115 11.95 14.96 7.78
C ILE A 115 11.86 15.58 6.37
N ILE A 116 11.59 16.89 6.29
CA ILE A 116 11.51 17.61 5.01
C ILE A 116 12.82 17.50 4.23
N LEU A 117 13.97 17.70 4.90
CA LEU A 117 15.28 17.59 4.27
C LEU A 117 15.60 16.17 3.78
N ALA A 118 15.20 15.14 4.53
CA ALA A 118 15.36 13.76 4.08
C ALA A 118 14.54 13.47 2.81
N VAL A 119 13.29 13.97 2.75
CA VAL A 119 12.44 13.88 1.55
C VAL A 119 13.03 14.67 0.39
N LYS A 120 13.54 15.89 0.64
CA LYS A 120 14.23 16.72 -0.35
C LYS A 120 15.42 15.98 -0.95
N GLY A 121 16.20 15.28 -0.13
CA GLY A 121 17.31 14.45 -0.58
C GLY A 121 16.86 13.37 -1.56
N VAL A 122 15.79 12.64 -1.29
CA VAL A 122 15.23 11.64 -2.23
C VAL A 122 14.77 12.32 -3.52
N CYS A 123 14.03 13.43 -3.40
CA CYS A 123 13.48 14.16 -4.53
C CYS A 123 14.54 14.76 -5.46
N GLN A 124 15.69 15.17 -4.93
CA GLN A 124 16.81 15.66 -5.75
C GLN A 124 17.44 14.54 -6.59
N HIS A 125 17.44 13.30 -6.12
CA HIS A 125 17.94 12.15 -6.88
C HIS A 125 16.90 11.59 -7.85
N GLN A 126 15.62 11.75 -7.57
CA GLN A 126 14.51 11.19 -8.36
C GLN A 126 13.46 12.28 -8.65
N PRO A 127 13.75 13.25 -9.52
CA PRO A 127 12.92 14.44 -9.75
C PRO A 127 11.52 14.13 -10.33
N ASP A 128 11.37 13.00 -11.01
CA ASP A 128 10.10 12.57 -11.61
C ASP A 128 9.23 11.71 -10.67
N MET A 129 9.76 11.32 -9.50
CA MET A 129 8.97 10.60 -8.49
C MET A 129 7.88 11.51 -7.94
N LEU A 130 6.67 10.99 -7.73
CA LEU A 130 5.62 11.73 -7.01
C LEU A 130 6.06 12.03 -5.58
N LEU A 131 5.78 13.25 -5.08
CA LEU A 131 6.20 13.67 -3.75
C LEU A 131 5.72 12.70 -2.65
N MET A 132 4.48 12.21 -2.73
CA MET A 132 3.95 11.22 -1.78
C MET A 132 4.78 9.93 -1.75
N ASN A 133 5.26 9.45 -2.90
CA ASN A 133 6.06 8.23 -2.96
C ASN A 133 7.46 8.46 -2.35
N ALA A 134 8.01 9.66 -2.51
CA ALA A 134 9.26 10.04 -1.86
C ALA A 134 9.09 10.07 -0.33
N ILE A 135 7.99 10.62 0.17
CA ILE A 135 7.66 10.62 1.60
C ILE A 135 7.51 9.19 2.12
N ASP A 136 6.74 8.34 1.45
CA ASP A 136 6.54 6.94 1.85
C ASP A 136 7.86 6.17 1.91
N SER A 137 8.78 6.43 0.97
CA SER A 137 10.12 5.84 0.94
C SER A 137 10.93 6.24 2.19
N VAL A 138 10.95 7.54 2.51
CA VAL A 138 11.65 8.06 3.70
C VAL A 138 11.01 7.54 4.99
N PHE A 139 9.67 7.53 5.05
CA PHE A 139 8.93 7.00 6.19
C PHE A 139 9.28 5.54 6.46
N LYS A 140 9.23 4.67 5.43
CA LYS A 140 9.61 3.26 5.55
C LYS A 140 11.07 3.08 6.00
N LYS A 141 11.98 3.92 5.48
CA LYS A 141 13.39 3.91 5.89
C LYS A 141 13.54 4.29 7.37
N MET A 142 12.82 5.30 7.85
CA MET A 142 12.85 5.72 9.25
C MET A 142 12.09 4.78 10.20
N ALA A 143 11.09 4.06 9.69
CA ALA A 143 10.31 3.09 10.44
C ALA A 143 11.08 1.78 10.69
N SER A 144 12.07 1.49 9.84
CA SER A 144 12.92 0.32 9.96
C SER A 144 14.08 0.63 10.92
N PRO A 145 14.13 0.07 12.13
CA PRO A 145 15.32 0.19 12.97
C PRO A 145 16.45 -0.56 12.25
N ASN A 146 17.40 0.18 11.69
CA ASN A 146 18.67 -0.26 11.07
C ASN A 146 18.77 -1.76 10.77
N LYS A 147 18.56 -2.16 9.51
CA LYS A 147 19.25 -3.34 8.96
C LYS A 147 20.62 -2.91 8.46
#